data_AF-A0A023BSZ9-F1
#
_entry.id   AF-A0A023BSZ9-F1
#
_cell.length_a   1.000
_cell.length_b   1.000
_cell.length_c   1.000
_cell.angle_alpha   90.00
_cell.angle_beta   90.00
_cell.angle_gamma   90.00
#
_symmetry.space_group_name_H-M   'P 1'
#
loop_
_entity.id
_entity.type
_entity.pdbx_description
1 polymer ?
#
loop_
_entity_poly.entity_id
_entity_poly.type
_entity_poly.pdbx_seq_one_letter_code
_entity_poly.pdbx_strand_id
1 'polypeptide(L)'
;MRKTLPYLFILFFGLLSFAQGTYRDEFGSVSYANNDGTLNWAGNWSEIEPFDFNNDPAGGFISINGDRLRFRWIWSETMSRTADLSGATSATLSFNWETSSLEAGEELAIRASSDGTNFTTLATFGGTQSGFYSVDISAYISATTTIRFDNVGNNWSGDNDRVFVDNVQILTAVTVNQPPTIVVSGDQHFCPNPINSKPVVQTVTITDPDDTTADEISIQISSGYVNGQDLLTLTGVHPNITSSWNATEGRLFLTGPATFAEFEAAILAVVYSTSASSPPELKEFSIVIGNALFLPETGHFYEFVSDAGIRWDDARDDAATRTYFGLQGYLATLTSTAEAAFAGSQITGNGWIGANDEAVEGQWRWVTGPEAGTLFWTGNQTGSVVPGEFAFWNTGEPNNCCGGEDYAHITAPGIGIPNSWNDLPIAGGGGAYASQGYIVEYGGMPGDNPLQISGVTRLRISCSVITNRQRTYRVNN
;
A
#
# COMPACT_ATOMS: atom_id res chain seq x y z
N MET A 1 -30.36 36.55 -7.41
CA MET A 1 -28.91 36.79 -7.44
C MET A 1 -28.23 35.65 -6.70
N ARG A 2 -27.74 34.63 -7.43
CA ARG A 2 -26.97 33.52 -6.84
C ARG A 2 -25.54 34.00 -6.64
N LYS A 3 -25.06 34.00 -5.39
CA LYS A 3 -23.67 34.30 -5.04
C LYS A 3 -22.82 33.09 -5.42
N THR A 4 -21.88 33.32 -6.33
CA THR A 4 -20.76 32.42 -6.65
C THR A 4 -19.82 32.38 -5.43
N LEU A 5 -19.66 31.22 -4.80
CA LEU A 5 -18.53 30.97 -3.89
C LEU A 5 -17.27 30.75 -4.73
N PRO A 6 -16.14 31.40 -4.42
CA PRO A 6 -14.88 31.10 -5.08
C PRO A 6 -14.32 29.77 -4.55
N TYR A 7 -13.87 28.91 -5.45
CA TYR A 7 -13.11 27.71 -5.13
C TYR A 7 -11.75 28.14 -4.55
N LEU A 8 -11.50 27.79 -3.29
CA LEU A 8 -10.20 27.96 -2.65
C LEU A 8 -9.30 26.81 -3.12
N PHE A 9 -8.37 27.12 -4.03
CA PHE A 9 -7.27 26.23 -4.38
C PHE A 9 -6.32 26.17 -3.18
N ILE A 10 -6.39 25.09 -2.40
CA ILE A 10 -5.37 24.77 -1.40
C ILE A 10 -4.25 24.07 -2.15
N LEU A 11 -3.17 24.80 -2.47
CA LEU A 11 -1.92 24.18 -2.87
C LEU A 11 -1.36 23.44 -1.63
N PHE A 12 -1.45 22.12 -1.62
CA PHE A 12 -0.66 21.31 -0.70
C PHE A 12 0.81 21.40 -1.16
N PHE A 13 1.64 22.10 -0.38
CA PHE A 13 3.08 21.90 -0.45
C PHE A 13 3.34 20.48 0.06
N GLY A 14 3.78 19.57 -0.82
CA GLY A 14 4.24 18.25 -0.43
C GLY A 14 5.39 18.39 0.57
N LEU A 15 5.13 18.09 1.84
CA LEU A 15 6.18 17.85 2.80
C LEU A 15 6.77 16.47 2.44
N LEU A 16 8.03 16.45 1.99
CA LEU A 16 8.79 15.22 1.91
C LEU A 16 8.88 14.65 3.34
N SER A 17 8.11 13.59 3.61
CA SER A 17 8.20 12.84 4.84
C SER A 17 9.31 11.79 4.69
N PHE A 18 10.35 11.90 5.50
CA PHE A 18 11.40 10.88 5.57
C PHE A 18 11.08 9.91 6.69
N ALA A 19 11.00 8.62 6.38
CA ALA A 19 11.06 7.59 7.41
C ALA A 19 12.53 7.38 7.80
N GLN A 20 12.79 7.05 9.07
CA GLN A 20 14.13 6.83 9.59
C GLN A 20 14.31 5.37 10.03
N GLY A 21 15.42 4.79 9.63
CA GLY A 21 15.86 3.46 10.07
C GLY A 21 17.13 3.57 10.89
N THR A 22 17.33 2.67 11.85
CA THR A 22 18.58 2.58 12.61
C THR A 22 19.15 1.17 12.56
N TYR A 23 20.39 1.06 12.10
CA TYR A 23 21.24 -0.09 12.40
C TYR A 23 22.00 0.25 13.67
N ARG A 24 21.86 -0.54 14.74
CA ARG A 24 22.46 -0.17 16.04
C ARG A 24 23.00 -1.38 16.79
N ASP A 25 24.10 -1.17 17.50
CA ASP A 25 24.68 -2.10 18.46
C ASP A 25 25.18 -1.32 19.68
N GLU A 26 24.57 -1.57 20.84
CA GLU A 26 24.95 -1.00 22.13
C GLU A 26 25.96 -1.89 22.87
N PHE A 27 26.35 -3.05 22.30
CA PHE A 27 27.21 -4.05 22.91
C PHE A 27 26.76 -4.52 24.31
N GLY A 28 25.47 -4.36 24.65
CA GLY A 28 24.89 -4.72 25.95
C GLY A 28 24.85 -6.22 26.25
N SER A 29 25.30 -7.04 25.31
CA SER A 29 25.58 -8.46 25.52
C SER A 29 26.92 -8.83 24.88
N VAL A 30 27.63 -9.81 25.45
CA VAL A 30 28.90 -10.32 24.91
C VAL A 30 28.62 -11.18 23.66
N SER A 31 28.32 -10.50 22.55
CA SER A 31 27.96 -11.09 21.26
C SER A 31 28.24 -10.12 20.11
N TYR A 32 28.85 -10.60 19.04
CA TYR A 32 29.02 -9.85 17.79
C TYR A 32 27.75 -9.81 16.92
N ALA A 33 26.66 -10.47 17.35
CA ALA A 33 25.41 -10.57 16.61
C ALA A 33 24.31 -9.62 17.11
N ASN A 34 24.61 -8.72 18.05
CA ASN A 34 23.60 -7.84 18.64
C ASN A 34 22.99 -6.88 17.60
N ASN A 35 21.69 -6.65 17.71
CA ASN A 35 20.93 -5.74 16.87
C ASN A 35 19.95 -4.98 17.77
N ASP A 36 20.29 -3.73 18.09
CA ASP A 36 19.52 -2.86 19.00
C ASP A 36 18.76 -1.76 18.24
N GLY A 37 18.79 -1.81 16.91
CA GLY A 37 18.19 -0.83 16.00
C GLY A 37 16.80 -1.25 15.50
N THR A 38 16.15 -0.36 14.73
CA THR A 38 14.90 -0.69 14.04
C THR A 38 15.13 -1.54 12.78
N LEU A 39 16.37 -1.62 12.31
CA LEU A 39 16.82 -2.45 11.19
C LEU A 39 17.95 -3.40 11.66
N ASN A 40 17.98 -4.60 11.09
CA ASN A 40 19.00 -5.60 11.38
C ASN A 40 20.21 -5.42 10.48
N TRP A 41 21.41 -5.46 11.04
CA TRP A 41 22.65 -5.55 10.28
C TRP A 41 22.64 -6.77 9.35
N ALA A 42 23.30 -6.67 8.19
CA ALA A 42 23.33 -7.75 7.18
C ALA A 42 24.11 -8.99 7.68
N GLY A 43 24.90 -8.83 8.73
CA GLY A 43 25.59 -9.91 9.41
C GLY A 43 26.11 -9.49 10.78
N ASN A 44 26.76 -10.44 11.46
CA ASN A 44 27.49 -10.19 12.69
C ASN A 44 28.68 -9.26 12.40
N TRP A 45 29.22 -8.63 13.45
CA TRP A 45 30.56 -8.11 13.32
C TRP A 45 31.54 -9.25 12.96
N SER A 46 32.40 -8.98 11.99
CA SER A 46 33.46 -9.88 11.54
C SER A 46 34.79 -9.34 12.02
N GLU A 47 35.41 -10.12 12.91
CA GLU A 47 36.81 -9.96 13.28
C GLU A 47 37.69 -10.64 12.23
N ILE A 48 38.69 -9.92 11.72
CA ILE A 48 39.72 -10.48 10.85
C ILE A 48 41.04 -10.36 11.60
N GLU A 49 41.64 -11.49 11.97
CA GLU A 49 42.97 -11.55 12.54
C GLU A 49 43.90 -12.42 11.66
N PRO A 50 45.23 -12.19 11.67
CA PRO A 50 46.14 -12.94 10.81
C PRO A 50 46.44 -14.36 11.31
N PHE A 51 46.17 -14.67 12.59
CA PHE A 51 46.68 -15.86 13.26
C PHE A 51 45.64 -16.70 14.03
N ASP A 52 44.41 -16.19 14.20
CA ASP A 52 43.28 -16.93 14.78
C ASP A 52 41.97 -16.43 14.15
N PHE A 53 41.01 -17.32 13.88
CA PHE A 53 39.70 -16.98 13.29
C PHE A 53 38.58 -17.41 14.23
N ASN A 54 38.77 -17.23 15.53
CA ASN A 54 37.83 -17.70 16.53
C ASN A 54 36.55 -16.83 16.61
N ASN A 55 36.60 -15.58 16.14
CA ASN A 55 35.51 -14.59 16.19
C ASN A 55 34.82 -14.60 17.58
N ASP A 56 35.63 -14.63 18.64
CA ASP A 56 35.21 -14.81 20.03
C ASP A 56 34.89 -13.47 20.70
N PRO A 57 33.61 -13.11 20.88
CA PRO A 57 33.25 -11.83 21.50
C PRO A 57 33.66 -11.70 22.97
N ALA A 58 34.00 -12.79 23.66
CA ALA A 58 34.36 -12.78 25.08
C ALA A 58 35.88 -12.71 25.32
N GLY A 59 36.69 -13.01 24.30
CA GLY A 59 38.15 -13.20 24.38
C GLY A 59 38.89 -12.42 23.31
N GLY A 60 40.21 -12.63 23.18
CA GLY A 60 40.97 -12.07 22.05
C GLY A 60 41.49 -10.64 22.18
N PHE A 61 41.87 -10.10 21.02
CA PHE A 61 42.43 -8.76 20.83
C PHE A 61 41.34 -7.73 20.58
N ILE A 62 40.28 -8.11 19.87
CA ILE A 62 39.02 -7.38 19.82
C ILE A 62 37.99 -8.21 20.59
N SER A 63 37.23 -7.56 21.47
CA SER A 63 36.35 -8.28 22.43
C SER A 63 35.32 -7.33 23.01
N ILE A 64 34.21 -7.85 23.53
CA ILE A 64 33.22 -7.05 24.26
C ILE A 64 33.56 -7.09 25.76
N ASN A 65 33.82 -5.92 26.35
CA ASN A 65 34.21 -5.79 27.74
C ASN A 65 33.53 -4.59 28.41
N GLY A 66 32.71 -4.86 29.43
CA GLY A 66 31.95 -3.83 30.13
C GLY A 66 31.01 -3.09 29.20
N ASP A 67 30.25 -3.85 28.39
CA ASP A 67 29.27 -3.37 27.41
C ASP A 67 29.85 -2.47 26.32
N ARG A 68 31.15 -2.66 25.98
CA ARG A 68 31.84 -1.90 24.93
C ARG A 68 32.74 -2.79 24.10
N LEU A 69 32.85 -2.51 22.80
CA LEU A 69 33.83 -3.14 21.94
C LEU A 69 35.24 -2.61 22.28
N ARG A 70 36.12 -3.48 22.75
CA ARG A 70 37.49 -3.17 23.18
C ARG A 70 38.50 -3.75 22.21
N PHE A 71 39.43 -2.91 21.79
CA PHE A 71 40.64 -3.25 21.04
C PHE A 71 41.86 -3.21 21.97
N ARG A 72 42.75 -4.18 21.83
CA ARG A 72 44.04 -4.26 22.52
C ARG A 72 45.03 -5.05 21.69
N TRP A 73 46.32 -4.73 21.78
CA TRP A 73 47.36 -5.50 21.09
C TRP A 73 47.04 -5.67 19.59
N ILE A 74 46.95 -4.55 18.87
CA ILE A 74 46.48 -4.52 17.48
C ILE A 74 47.66 -4.26 16.54
N TRP A 75 47.90 -5.20 15.62
CA TRP A 75 48.85 -5.10 14.51
C TRP A 75 48.11 -4.89 13.19
N SER A 76 47.28 -5.85 12.82
CA SER A 76 46.52 -5.84 11.55
C SER A 76 45.11 -6.40 11.70
N GLU A 77 44.69 -6.62 12.95
CA GLU A 77 43.34 -7.02 13.30
C GLU A 77 42.36 -5.92 12.90
N THR A 78 41.21 -6.34 12.37
CA THR A 78 40.15 -5.41 11.97
C THR A 78 38.80 -5.91 12.46
N MET A 79 37.94 -4.98 12.85
CA MET A 79 36.52 -5.26 13.06
C MET A 79 35.72 -4.62 11.95
N SER A 80 34.80 -5.37 11.33
CA SER A 80 33.92 -4.80 10.30
C SER A 80 32.49 -5.30 10.42
N ARG A 81 31.53 -4.50 9.93
CA ARG A 81 30.13 -4.91 9.86
C ARG A 81 29.42 -4.25 8.71
N THR A 82 28.51 -4.99 8.09
CA THR A 82 27.78 -4.58 6.89
C THR A 82 26.32 -4.26 7.21
N ALA A 83 25.84 -3.15 6.65
CA ALA A 83 24.44 -2.77 6.62
C ALA A 83 23.98 -2.65 5.15
N ASP A 84 22.79 -3.15 4.85
CA ASP A 84 22.15 -2.92 3.55
C ASP A 84 21.48 -1.54 3.59
N LEU A 85 22.12 -0.54 2.98
CA LEU A 85 21.58 0.82 2.93
C LEU A 85 20.78 1.08 1.65
N SER A 86 20.43 0.04 0.88
CA SER A 86 19.65 0.21 -0.35
C SER A 86 18.34 0.94 -0.08
N GLY A 87 18.04 1.94 -0.91
CA GLY A 87 16.85 2.78 -0.75
C GLY A 87 17.00 3.93 0.27
N ALA A 88 18.10 4.00 1.02
CA ALA A 88 18.40 5.18 1.82
C ALA A 88 18.78 6.38 0.93
N THR A 89 18.25 7.55 1.26
CA THR A 89 18.63 8.83 0.64
C THR A 89 19.76 9.52 1.40
N SER A 90 19.91 9.22 2.69
CA SER A 90 21.06 9.65 3.48
C SER A 90 21.38 8.64 4.58
N ALA A 91 22.63 8.64 5.02
CA ALA A 91 23.12 7.77 6.08
C ALA A 91 24.16 8.49 6.94
N THR A 92 24.01 8.42 8.27
CA THR A 92 24.96 9.00 9.24
C THR A 92 25.49 7.92 10.16
N LEU A 93 26.80 7.73 10.19
CA LEU A 93 27.49 6.85 11.15
C LEU A 93 27.80 7.64 12.41
N SER A 94 27.49 7.08 13.57
CA SER A 94 27.86 7.66 14.86
C SER A 94 28.17 6.61 15.93
N PHE A 95 29.03 6.96 16.88
CA PHE A 95 29.38 6.12 18.04
C PHE A 95 30.12 6.91 19.13
N ASN A 96 30.14 6.36 20.33
CA ASN A 96 31.02 6.79 21.42
C ASN A 96 32.36 6.06 21.34
N TRP A 97 33.44 6.74 21.72
CA TRP A 97 34.77 6.13 21.70
C TRP A 97 35.69 6.67 22.80
N GLU A 98 36.69 5.87 23.15
CA GLU A 98 37.76 6.20 24.11
C GLU A 98 39.07 5.53 23.67
N THR A 99 40.14 6.31 23.52
CA THR A 99 41.53 5.82 23.36
C THR A 99 42.29 5.99 24.67
N SER A 100 43.17 5.06 24.97
CA SER A 100 44.09 5.10 26.11
C SER A 100 45.49 4.75 25.65
N SER A 101 46.44 5.60 26.02
CA SER A 101 47.88 5.40 25.87
C SER A 101 48.40 5.18 24.45
N LEU A 102 47.59 5.40 23.40
CA LEU A 102 48.07 5.25 22.02
C LEU A 102 49.14 6.29 21.70
N GLU A 103 50.32 5.81 21.32
CA GLU A 103 51.49 6.64 21.06
C GLU A 103 51.46 7.28 19.67
N ALA A 104 52.41 8.16 19.39
CA ALA A 104 52.44 8.84 18.10
C ALA A 104 52.60 7.82 16.95
N GLY A 105 51.59 7.77 16.08
CA GLY A 105 51.50 6.80 14.98
C GLY A 105 50.71 5.55 15.31
N GLU A 106 50.18 5.38 16.52
CA GLU A 106 49.21 4.34 16.87
C GLU A 106 47.81 4.96 16.84
N GLU A 107 46.99 4.61 15.84
CA GLU A 107 45.67 5.23 15.71
C GLU A 107 44.61 4.22 15.29
N LEU A 108 43.41 4.37 15.85
CA LEU A 108 42.22 3.68 15.35
C LEU A 108 41.69 4.43 14.13
N ALA A 109 41.72 3.80 12.97
CA ALA A 109 41.03 4.28 11.78
C ALA A 109 39.57 3.85 11.76
N ILE A 110 38.73 4.78 11.32
CA ILE A 110 37.30 4.56 11.05
C ILE A 110 37.14 4.61 9.55
N ARG A 111 36.63 3.54 8.94
CA ARG A 111 36.50 3.46 7.49
C ARG A 111 35.10 3.07 7.05
N ALA A 112 34.74 3.48 5.85
CA ALA A 112 33.54 3.03 5.16
C ALA A 112 33.87 2.54 3.74
N SER A 113 33.03 1.64 3.24
CA SER A 113 33.11 1.07 1.90
C SER A 113 31.69 0.85 1.36
N SER A 114 31.47 1.12 0.08
CA SER A 114 30.23 0.79 -0.63
C SER A 114 30.25 -0.60 -1.27
N ASP A 115 31.39 -1.30 -1.29
CA ASP A 115 31.51 -2.64 -1.89
C ASP A 115 31.98 -3.71 -0.90
N GLY A 116 32.24 -3.33 0.35
CA GLY A 116 32.73 -4.20 1.41
C GLY A 116 34.23 -4.56 1.30
N THR A 117 34.94 -4.02 0.31
CA THR A 117 36.34 -4.39 0.00
C THR A 117 37.28 -3.19 -0.11
N ASN A 118 36.86 -2.10 -0.73
CA ASN A 118 37.63 -0.87 -0.91
C ASN A 118 37.22 0.15 0.15
N PHE A 119 38.10 0.38 1.13
CA PHE A 119 37.80 1.20 2.31
C PHE A 119 38.46 2.57 2.25
N THR A 120 37.66 3.61 2.52
CA THR A 120 38.14 4.98 2.68
C THR A 120 38.16 5.36 4.16
N THR A 121 39.27 5.95 4.61
CA THR A 121 39.39 6.48 5.99
C THR A 121 38.57 7.76 6.15
N LEU A 122 37.69 7.75 7.15
CA LEU A 122 36.82 8.88 7.53
C LEU A 122 37.45 9.71 8.65
N ALA A 123 38.06 9.03 9.64
CA ALA A 123 38.75 9.65 10.76
C ALA A 123 39.80 8.70 11.34
N THR A 124 40.74 9.24 12.11
CA THR A 124 41.66 8.47 12.95
C THR A 124 41.68 9.03 14.38
N PHE A 125 41.88 8.17 15.36
CA PHE A 125 41.93 8.52 16.78
C PHE A 125 43.17 7.93 17.46
N GLY A 126 43.99 8.78 18.07
CA GLY A 126 45.19 8.38 18.84
C GLY A 126 45.16 8.95 20.26
N GLY A 127 46.31 8.88 20.95
CA GLY A 127 46.49 9.49 22.27
C GLY A 127 45.65 8.87 23.39
N THR A 128 45.36 9.69 24.39
CA THR A 128 44.44 9.36 25.51
C THR A 128 43.30 10.37 25.54
N GLN A 129 42.16 10.00 24.99
CA GLN A 129 41.00 10.88 24.83
C GLN A 129 39.72 10.09 24.63
N SER A 130 38.58 10.75 24.76
CA SER A 130 37.27 10.14 24.53
C SER A 130 36.33 11.13 23.88
N GLY A 131 35.30 10.65 23.20
CA GLY A 131 34.31 11.52 22.59
C GLY A 131 33.13 10.80 21.95
N PHE A 132 32.37 11.59 21.21
CA PHE A 132 31.32 11.13 20.32
C PHE A 132 31.73 11.50 18.89
N TYR A 133 31.67 10.55 17.98
CA TYR A 133 31.94 10.76 16.56
C TYR A 133 30.65 10.62 15.77
N SER A 134 30.45 11.49 14.80
CA SER A 134 29.30 11.48 13.89
C SER A 134 29.74 11.99 12.53
N VAL A 135 29.43 11.25 11.46
CA VAL A 135 29.84 11.60 10.10
C VAL A 135 28.80 11.14 9.08
N ASP A 136 28.61 11.97 8.05
CA ASP A 136 27.80 11.61 6.89
C ASP A 136 28.54 10.55 6.06
N ILE A 137 27.89 9.40 5.86
CA ILE A 137 28.37 8.29 5.02
C ILE A 137 27.48 8.06 3.80
N SER A 138 26.64 9.03 3.42
CA SER A 138 25.71 8.92 2.29
C SER A 138 26.40 8.57 0.97
N ALA A 139 27.67 8.96 0.80
CA ALA A 139 28.49 8.60 -0.37
C ALA A 139 28.80 7.09 -0.48
N TYR A 140 28.55 6.31 0.57
CA TYR A 140 28.83 4.88 0.64
C TYR A 140 27.56 4.00 0.63
N ILE A 141 26.38 4.59 0.44
CA ILE A 141 25.09 3.88 0.40
C ILE A 141 25.11 2.80 -0.70
N SER A 142 24.90 1.55 -0.30
CA SER A 142 24.79 0.38 -1.17
C SER A 142 24.20 -0.82 -0.39
N ALA A 143 23.93 -1.92 -1.10
CA ALA A 143 23.54 -3.19 -0.48
C ALA A 143 24.63 -3.83 0.40
N THR A 144 25.87 -3.35 0.30
CA THR A 144 27.04 -3.90 0.99
C THR A 144 27.83 -2.84 1.74
N THR A 145 27.18 -1.74 2.15
CA THR A 145 27.85 -0.69 2.92
C THR A 145 28.47 -1.27 4.17
N THR A 146 29.79 -1.17 4.29
CA THR A 146 30.54 -1.80 5.38
C THR A 146 31.35 -0.76 6.12
N ILE A 147 31.20 -0.72 7.44
CA ILE A 147 32.05 0.06 8.34
C ILE A 147 33.18 -0.82 8.87
N ARG A 148 34.36 -0.22 9.07
CA ARG A 148 35.53 -0.91 9.61
C ARG A 148 36.27 -0.06 10.63
N PHE A 149 36.74 -0.74 11.65
CA PHE A 149 37.68 -0.28 12.67
C PHE A 149 38.98 -1.06 12.50
N ASP A 150 40.10 -0.38 12.27
CA ASP A 150 41.41 -0.99 12.08
C ASP A 150 42.54 -0.10 12.58
N ASN A 151 43.69 -0.69 12.88
CA ASN A 151 44.90 0.07 13.20
C ASN A 151 45.49 0.70 11.93
N VAL A 152 45.93 1.96 12.04
CA VAL A 152 46.80 2.60 11.07
C VAL A 152 48.08 3.10 11.73
N GLY A 153 49.20 2.89 11.03
CA GLY A 153 50.52 3.31 11.46
C GLY A 153 51.30 2.20 12.17
N ASN A 154 51.68 2.43 13.43
CA ASN A 154 52.46 1.54 14.27
C ASN A 154 51.57 0.51 14.99
N ASN A 155 52.14 -0.63 15.34
CA ASN A 155 51.43 -1.68 16.07
C ASN A 155 51.26 -1.30 17.55
N TRP A 156 50.05 -1.47 18.07
CA TRP A 156 49.76 -1.19 19.47
C TRP A 156 50.30 -2.34 20.31
N SER A 157 51.45 -2.12 20.94
CA SER A 157 52.20 -3.19 21.64
C SER A 157 52.39 -2.90 23.13
N GLY A 158 51.85 -1.80 23.63
CA GLY A 158 51.75 -1.48 25.04
C GLY A 158 50.62 -2.25 25.73
N ASP A 159 50.89 -2.69 26.96
CA ASP A 159 49.90 -3.35 27.81
C ASP A 159 48.68 -2.46 28.11
N ASN A 160 48.84 -1.13 28.02
CA ASN A 160 47.88 -0.08 28.30
C ASN A 160 47.23 0.53 27.04
N ASP A 161 47.63 0.11 25.86
CA ASP A 161 47.08 0.59 24.58
C ASP A 161 45.69 0.01 24.38
N ARG A 162 44.67 0.86 24.52
CA ARG A 162 43.28 0.41 24.44
C ARG A 162 42.44 1.38 23.65
N VAL A 163 41.51 0.82 22.89
CA VAL A 163 40.40 1.59 22.35
C VAL A 163 39.10 0.93 22.71
N PHE A 164 38.13 1.73 23.13
CA PHE A 164 36.75 1.31 23.34
C PHE A 164 35.86 2.03 22.33
N VAL A 165 34.93 1.30 21.73
CA VAL A 165 33.87 1.81 20.85
C VAL A 165 32.54 1.31 21.41
N ASP A 166 31.55 2.19 21.42
CA ASP A 166 30.22 1.88 21.97
C ASP A 166 29.12 2.66 21.24
N ASN A 167 27.88 2.18 21.32
CA ASN A 167 26.69 2.77 20.70
C ASN A 167 26.87 3.02 19.19
N VAL A 168 27.37 2.00 18.47
CA VAL A 168 27.55 2.12 17.03
C VAL A 168 26.20 2.16 16.35
N GLN A 169 25.95 3.22 15.59
CA GLN A 169 24.71 3.45 14.89
C GLN A 169 24.95 3.94 13.46
N ILE A 170 24.20 3.39 12.51
CA ILE A 170 23.92 4.04 11.22
C ILE A 170 22.46 4.47 11.22
N LEU A 171 22.23 5.78 11.24
CA LEU A 171 20.92 6.38 11.04
C LEU A 171 20.69 6.59 9.54
N THR A 172 19.66 5.98 8.97
CA THR A 172 19.25 6.17 7.58
C THR A 172 18.00 7.02 7.49
N ALA A 173 17.90 7.82 6.43
CA ALA A 173 16.64 8.38 5.98
C ALA A 173 16.26 7.73 4.65
N VAL A 174 15.01 7.34 4.50
CA VAL A 174 14.43 6.88 3.23
C VAL A 174 13.35 7.86 2.80
N THR A 175 13.23 8.12 1.50
CA THR A 175 12.03 8.74 0.94
C THR A 175 10.94 7.69 0.95
N VAL A 176 9.85 7.95 1.66
CA VAL A 176 8.66 7.10 1.59
C VAL A 176 7.96 7.41 0.28
N ASN A 177 7.63 6.38 -0.50
CA ASN A 177 6.88 6.56 -1.74
C ASN A 177 5.58 7.32 -1.44
N GLN A 178 5.31 8.41 -2.15
CA GLN A 178 4.05 9.13 -1.95
C GLN A 178 3.01 8.62 -2.95
N PRO A 179 1.72 8.61 -2.60
CA PRO A 179 0.69 8.24 -3.57
C PRO A 179 0.48 9.34 -4.60
N PRO A 180 0.13 9.00 -5.86
CA PRO A 180 -0.22 10.00 -6.85
C PRO A 180 -1.54 10.68 -6.50
N THR A 181 -1.81 11.79 -7.17
CA THR A 181 -3.07 12.51 -7.09
C THR A 181 -3.66 12.65 -8.48
N ILE A 182 -4.94 12.31 -8.64
CA ILE A 182 -5.72 12.56 -9.85
C ILE A 182 -6.87 13.52 -9.56
N VAL A 183 -7.01 14.54 -10.41
CA VAL A 183 -8.15 15.46 -10.39
C VAL A 183 -8.83 15.40 -11.74
N VAL A 184 -10.07 14.92 -11.75
CA VAL A 184 -10.93 14.88 -12.95
C VAL A 184 -12.09 15.86 -12.81
N SER A 185 -12.60 16.34 -13.95
CA SER A 185 -13.89 17.02 -13.98
C SER A 185 -14.75 16.49 -15.12
N GLY A 186 -16.06 16.47 -14.90
CA GLY A 186 -17.03 16.06 -15.90
C GLY A 186 -18.40 15.87 -15.28
N ASP A 187 -19.37 16.66 -15.73
CA ASP A 187 -20.78 16.48 -15.38
C ASP A 187 -21.64 16.95 -16.56
N GLN A 188 -21.79 16.05 -17.53
CA GLN A 188 -22.25 16.42 -18.87
C GLN A 188 -23.60 15.78 -19.19
N HIS A 189 -24.38 16.44 -20.05
CA HIS A 189 -25.55 15.80 -20.66
C HIS A 189 -25.13 14.94 -21.86
N PHE A 190 -25.77 13.78 -21.98
CA PHE A 190 -25.64 12.89 -23.13
C PHE A 190 -27.02 12.43 -23.60
N CYS A 191 -27.27 12.53 -24.90
CA CYS A 191 -28.47 11.97 -25.52
C CYS A 191 -28.04 10.81 -26.41
N PRO A 192 -28.15 9.55 -25.95
CA PRO A 192 -27.62 8.41 -26.67
C PRO A 192 -28.39 8.14 -27.97
N ASN A 193 -27.65 7.80 -29.01
CA ASN A 193 -28.14 7.17 -30.22
C ASN A 193 -27.08 6.19 -30.76
N PRO A 194 -27.43 5.25 -31.65
CA PRO A 194 -26.53 4.16 -32.05
C PRO A 194 -25.19 4.56 -32.70
N ILE A 195 -24.98 5.84 -33.03
CA ILE A 195 -23.79 6.32 -33.77
C ILE A 195 -23.01 7.36 -32.94
N ASN A 196 -23.49 7.78 -31.77
CA ASN A 196 -22.83 8.79 -30.97
C ASN A 196 -22.15 8.22 -29.71
N SER A 197 -21.10 8.91 -29.30
CA SER A 197 -20.38 8.67 -28.07
C SER A 197 -20.06 10.00 -27.39
N LYS A 198 -19.62 9.95 -26.14
CA LYS A 198 -19.32 11.14 -25.34
C LYS A 198 -18.07 10.92 -24.49
N PRO A 199 -17.10 11.86 -24.48
CA PRO A 199 -15.97 11.79 -23.55
C PRO A 199 -16.43 11.68 -22.10
N VAL A 200 -15.83 10.76 -21.34
CA VAL A 200 -16.19 10.50 -19.94
C VAL A 200 -15.69 11.60 -19.00
N VAL A 201 -14.59 12.27 -19.36
CA VAL A 201 -14.04 13.43 -18.64
C VAL A 201 -14.05 14.68 -19.54
N GLN A 202 -13.95 15.85 -18.91
CA GLN A 202 -13.69 17.14 -19.56
C GLN A 202 -12.27 17.64 -19.27
N THR A 203 -11.76 17.38 -18.06
CA THR A 203 -10.38 17.65 -17.66
C THR A 203 -9.86 16.49 -16.82
N VAL A 204 -8.55 16.29 -16.85
CA VAL A 204 -7.82 15.37 -15.98
C VAL A 204 -6.44 15.97 -15.71
N THR A 205 -5.94 15.81 -14.50
CA THR A 205 -4.57 16.15 -14.13
C THR A 205 -4.08 15.10 -13.14
N ILE A 206 -2.89 14.55 -13.41
CA ILE A 206 -2.21 13.58 -12.55
C ILE A 206 -0.89 14.20 -12.09
N THR A 207 -0.66 14.19 -10.78
CA THR A 207 0.58 14.67 -10.17
C THR A 207 1.07 13.69 -9.14
N ASP A 208 2.38 13.51 -9.07
CA ASP A 208 3.03 12.70 -8.04
C ASP A 208 4.31 13.43 -7.58
N PRO A 209 4.64 13.45 -6.28
CA PRO A 209 5.87 14.06 -5.78
C PRO A 209 7.17 13.37 -6.20
N ASP A 210 7.13 12.06 -6.44
CA ASP A 210 8.31 11.20 -6.62
C ASP A 210 8.27 10.30 -7.86
N ASP A 211 7.10 10.09 -8.46
CA ASP A 211 6.92 9.39 -9.73
C ASP A 211 6.59 10.32 -10.91
N THR A 212 6.82 9.84 -12.13
CA THR A 212 6.42 10.55 -13.37
C THR A 212 5.64 9.67 -14.34
N THR A 213 5.46 8.39 -13.99
CA THR A 213 4.85 7.35 -14.80
C THR A 213 3.90 6.52 -13.94
N ALA A 214 2.92 5.87 -14.58
CA ALA A 214 2.13 4.82 -13.95
C ALA A 214 2.16 3.57 -14.82
N ASP A 215 1.82 2.43 -14.23
CA ASP A 215 1.70 1.17 -14.96
C ASP A 215 0.28 0.94 -15.47
N GLU A 216 -0.73 1.45 -14.78
CA GLU A 216 -2.13 1.22 -15.16
C GLU A 216 -3.06 2.32 -14.65
N ILE A 217 -4.12 2.60 -15.40
CA ILE A 217 -5.29 3.37 -14.97
C ILE A 217 -6.53 2.60 -15.37
N SER A 218 -7.50 2.50 -14.46
CA SER A 218 -8.79 1.90 -14.75
C SER A 218 -9.90 2.95 -14.78
N ILE A 219 -10.86 2.76 -15.70
CA ILE A 219 -12.06 3.58 -15.81
C ILE A 219 -13.26 2.66 -15.80
N GLN A 220 -14.11 2.79 -14.79
CA GLN A 220 -15.28 1.94 -14.58
C GLN A 220 -16.57 2.74 -14.67
N ILE A 221 -17.61 2.16 -15.26
CA ILE A 221 -18.99 2.66 -15.13
C ILE A 221 -19.50 2.22 -13.76
N SER A 222 -19.19 2.99 -12.72
CA SER A 222 -19.43 2.63 -11.32
C SER A 222 -20.89 2.72 -10.89
N SER A 223 -21.72 3.48 -11.62
CA SER A 223 -23.16 3.52 -11.41
C SER A 223 -23.92 3.57 -12.72
N GLY A 224 -25.05 2.86 -12.75
CA GLY A 224 -25.94 2.76 -13.91
C GLY A 224 -25.42 1.86 -15.04
N TYR A 225 -24.36 1.07 -14.85
CA TYR A 225 -23.85 0.14 -15.87
C TYR A 225 -24.90 -0.87 -16.35
N VAL A 226 -24.97 -1.10 -17.66
CA VAL A 226 -25.81 -2.12 -18.27
C VAL A 226 -24.94 -3.09 -19.06
N ASN A 227 -24.72 -4.28 -18.50
CA ASN A 227 -23.90 -5.33 -19.08
C ASN A 227 -24.35 -5.67 -20.52
N GLY A 228 -23.37 -5.74 -21.42
CA GLY A 228 -23.56 -6.04 -22.85
C GLY A 228 -24.17 -4.92 -23.68
N GLN A 229 -24.59 -3.80 -23.06
CA GLN A 229 -25.17 -2.66 -23.77
C GLN A 229 -24.28 -1.43 -23.73
N ASP A 230 -23.57 -1.21 -22.64
CA ASP A 230 -22.65 -0.09 -22.45
C ASP A 230 -21.21 -0.46 -22.82
N LEU A 231 -20.48 0.51 -23.35
CA LEU A 231 -19.09 0.35 -23.76
C LEU A 231 -18.29 1.63 -23.50
N LEU A 232 -17.11 1.46 -22.91
CA LEU A 232 -16.04 2.45 -22.93
C LEU A 232 -15.03 2.11 -24.03
N THR A 233 -14.64 3.11 -24.81
CA THR A 233 -13.66 2.95 -25.89
C THR A 233 -12.59 4.02 -25.80
N LEU A 234 -11.32 3.61 -25.80
CA LEU A 234 -10.20 4.51 -26.03
C LEU A 234 -10.14 4.87 -27.51
N THR A 235 -10.21 6.16 -27.84
CA THR A 235 -10.10 6.66 -29.22
C THR A 235 -8.73 7.28 -29.49
N GLY A 236 -8.34 7.35 -30.77
CA GLY A 236 -7.05 7.92 -31.17
C GLY A 236 -5.89 6.91 -31.11
N VAL A 237 -4.66 7.43 -31.09
CA VAL A 237 -3.42 6.64 -31.07
C VAL A 237 -2.63 7.03 -29.82
N HIS A 238 -2.34 6.04 -28.99
CA HIS A 238 -1.59 6.20 -27.73
C HIS A 238 -0.47 5.14 -27.70
N PRO A 239 0.74 5.46 -28.19
CA PRO A 239 1.76 4.44 -28.49
C PRO A 239 2.22 3.58 -27.31
N ASN A 240 2.20 4.15 -26.10
CA ASN A 240 2.68 3.50 -24.87
C ASN A 240 1.53 3.00 -23.98
N ILE A 241 0.27 3.10 -24.44
CA ILE A 241 -0.90 2.71 -23.66
C ILE A 241 -1.73 1.71 -24.47
N THR A 242 -1.94 0.53 -23.90
CA THR A 242 -2.86 -0.48 -24.43
C THR A 242 -4.17 -0.42 -23.67
N SER A 243 -5.31 -0.65 -24.36
CA SER A 243 -6.63 -0.63 -23.71
C SER A 243 -7.31 -1.98 -23.78
N SER A 244 -7.92 -2.43 -22.68
CA SER A 244 -8.71 -3.67 -22.62
C SER A 244 -10.05 -3.44 -21.91
N TRP A 245 -11.16 -3.86 -22.51
CA TRP A 245 -12.50 -3.72 -21.95
C TRP A 245 -12.97 -5.02 -21.31
N ASN A 246 -13.29 -4.97 -20.02
CA ASN A 246 -13.97 -6.05 -19.30
C ASN A 246 -15.47 -5.73 -19.21
N ALA A 247 -16.27 -6.43 -20.03
CA ALA A 247 -17.71 -6.26 -20.07
C ALA A 247 -18.44 -6.81 -18.83
N THR A 248 -17.85 -7.74 -18.09
CA THR A 248 -18.48 -8.23 -16.85
C THR A 248 -18.47 -7.15 -15.78
N GLU A 249 -17.37 -6.40 -15.70
CA GLU A 249 -17.11 -5.39 -14.66
C GLU A 249 -17.39 -3.94 -15.14
N GLY A 250 -17.86 -3.77 -16.37
CA GLY A 250 -18.08 -2.45 -16.95
C GLY A 250 -16.84 -1.54 -16.89
N ARG A 251 -15.66 -2.12 -17.08
CA ARG A 251 -14.37 -1.48 -16.77
C ARG A 251 -13.39 -1.55 -17.93
N LEU A 252 -12.78 -0.41 -18.23
CA LEU A 252 -11.71 -0.24 -19.20
C LEU A 252 -10.38 -0.13 -18.46
N PHE A 253 -9.43 -1.00 -18.80
CA PHE A 253 -8.05 -0.92 -18.37
C PHE A 253 -7.22 -0.16 -19.41
N LEU A 254 -6.40 0.78 -18.95
CA LEU A 254 -5.39 1.48 -19.72
C LEU A 254 -4.02 1.09 -19.15
N THR A 255 -3.30 0.20 -19.82
CA THR A 255 -2.07 -0.41 -19.32
C THR A 255 -0.85 0.19 -20.03
N GLY A 256 0.12 0.65 -19.26
CA GLY A 256 1.40 1.24 -19.65
C GLY A 256 2.57 0.24 -19.65
N PRO A 257 3.78 0.63 -19.22
CA PRO A 257 4.11 1.88 -18.52
C PRO A 257 4.05 3.10 -19.44
N ALA A 258 3.50 4.20 -18.92
CA ALA A 258 3.42 5.47 -19.65
C ALA A 258 3.53 6.66 -18.69
N THR A 259 3.92 7.82 -19.24
CA THR A 259 3.98 9.07 -18.47
C THR A 259 2.59 9.55 -18.06
N PHE A 260 2.49 10.33 -17.00
CA PHE A 260 1.22 10.94 -16.59
C PHE A 260 0.57 11.76 -17.71
N ALA A 261 1.34 12.51 -18.49
CA ALA A 261 0.83 13.29 -19.61
C ALA A 261 0.22 12.41 -20.72
N GLU A 262 0.80 11.23 -20.96
CA GLU A 262 0.24 10.26 -21.92
C GLU A 262 -1.06 9.65 -21.39
N PHE A 263 -1.12 9.32 -20.10
CA PHE A 263 -2.35 8.86 -19.47
C PHE A 263 -3.45 9.91 -19.46
N GLU A 264 -3.13 11.16 -19.15
CA GLU A 264 -4.07 12.28 -19.22
C GLU A 264 -4.67 12.41 -20.63
N ALA A 265 -3.84 12.32 -21.67
CA ALA A 265 -4.30 12.33 -23.05
C ALA A 265 -5.19 11.12 -23.40
N ALA A 266 -4.85 9.93 -22.90
CA ALA A 266 -5.66 8.73 -23.08
C ALA A 266 -7.02 8.84 -22.39
N ILE A 267 -7.06 9.24 -21.12
CA ILE A 267 -8.30 9.41 -20.34
C ILE A 267 -9.23 10.43 -21.02
N LEU A 268 -8.69 11.56 -21.51
CA LEU A 268 -9.46 12.56 -22.27
C LEU A 268 -10.08 11.98 -23.57
N ALA A 269 -9.45 10.95 -24.15
CA ALA A 269 -9.89 10.30 -25.37
C ALA A 269 -10.80 9.08 -25.13
N VAL A 270 -11.09 8.72 -23.88
CA VAL A 270 -12.04 7.66 -23.55
C VAL A 270 -13.47 8.17 -23.68
N VAL A 271 -14.27 7.45 -24.45
CA VAL A 271 -15.67 7.79 -24.72
C VAL A 271 -16.61 6.69 -24.24
N TYR A 272 -17.75 7.11 -23.69
CA TYR A 272 -18.89 6.26 -23.40
C TYR A 272 -19.84 6.19 -24.59
N SER A 273 -20.36 4.98 -24.85
CA SER A 273 -21.44 4.70 -25.78
C SER A 273 -22.36 3.64 -25.21
N THR A 274 -23.60 3.59 -25.71
CA THR A 274 -24.59 2.58 -25.28
C THR A 274 -25.52 2.21 -26.42
N SER A 275 -25.88 0.94 -26.47
CA SER A 275 -26.90 0.39 -27.38
C SER A 275 -28.29 0.30 -26.74
N ALA A 276 -28.42 0.67 -25.46
CA ALA A 276 -29.68 0.65 -24.73
C ALA A 276 -30.69 1.64 -25.36
N SER A 277 -31.93 1.19 -25.58
CA SER A 277 -33.02 2.07 -26.02
C SER A 277 -33.54 2.98 -24.89
N SER A 278 -33.28 2.59 -23.63
CA SER A 278 -33.66 3.34 -22.43
C SER A 278 -32.62 3.13 -21.33
N PRO A 279 -31.40 3.69 -21.48
CA PRO A 279 -30.37 3.57 -20.45
C PRO A 279 -30.78 4.33 -19.18
N PRO A 280 -30.24 3.94 -18.00
CA PRO A 280 -30.42 4.68 -16.75
C PRO A 280 -30.12 6.18 -16.90
N GLU A 281 -30.87 7.03 -16.19
CA GLU A 281 -30.78 8.50 -16.29
C GLU A 281 -29.40 9.04 -15.89
N LEU A 282 -28.70 8.36 -15.00
CA LEU A 282 -27.38 8.73 -14.53
C LEU A 282 -26.38 7.60 -14.81
N LYS A 283 -25.23 7.98 -15.34
CA LYS A 283 -24.02 7.16 -15.39
C LYS A 283 -22.95 7.86 -14.58
N GLU A 284 -22.32 7.15 -13.66
CA GLU A 284 -21.13 7.62 -12.96
C GLU A 284 -19.92 6.81 -13.43
N PHE A 285 -18.80 7.51 -13.60
CA PHE A 285 -17.54 6.92 -14.03
C PHE A 285 -16.50 7.13 -12.94
N SER A 286 -15.93 6.06 -12.43
CA SER A 286 -14.78 6.10 -11.53
C SER A 286 -13.50 5.96 -12.35
N ILE A 287 -12.58 6.92 -12.22
CA ILE A 287 -11.25 6.89 -12.82
C ILE A 287 -10.27 6.68 -11.68
N VAL A 288 -9.46 5.63 -11.73
CA VAL A 288 -8.56 5.22 -10.64
C VAL A 288 -7.14 5.02 -11.20
N ILE A 289 -6.14 5.58 -10.54
CA ILE A 289 -4.74 5.23 -10.80
C ILE A 289 -4.49 3.84 -10.20
N GLY A 290 -4.13 2.89 -11.05
CA GLY A 290 -4.09 1.47 -10.73
C GLY A 290 -5.41 0.75 -11.03
N ASN A 291 -5.55 -0.43 -10.42
CA ASN A 291 -6.57 -1.43 -10.78
C ASN A 291 -7.60 -1.72 -9.68
N ALA A 292 -7.43 -1.14 -8.49
CA ALA A 292 -8.36 -1.32 -7.38
C ALA A 292 -9.75 -0.79 -7.74
N LEU A 293 -10.77 -1.47 -7.23
CA LEU A 293 -12.16 -1.08 -7.40
C LEU A 293 -12.49 0.04 -6.43
N PHE A 294 -12.90 1.21 -6.92
CA PHE A 294 -13.24 2.35 -6.07
C PHE A 294 -14.75 2.53 -5.94
N LEU A 295 -15.26 2.56 -4.71
CA LEU A 295 -16.65 2.89 -4.42
C LEU A 295 -16.76 4.35 -3.97
N PRO A 296 -17.36 5.26 -4.78
CA PRO A 296 -17.44 6.67 -4.44
C PRO A 296 -18.25 7.00 -3.18
N GLU A 297 -19.19 6.14 -2.80
CA GLU A 297 -20.06 6.36 -1.65
C GLU A 297 -19.30 6.32 -0.33
N THR A 298 -18.38 5.36 -0.19
CA THR A 298 -17.53 5.20 1.00
C THR A 298 -16.18 5.89 0.83
N GLY A 299 -15.72 6.06 -0.41
CA GLY A 299 -14.36 6.50 -0.70
C GLY A 299 -13.32 5.38 -0.51
N HIS A 300 -13.77 4.13 -0.35
CA HIS A 300 -12.92 2.97 -0.11
C HIS A 300 -12.53 2.27 -1.41
N PHE A 301 -11.46 1.49 -1.34
CA PHE A 301 -10.95 0.67 -2.43
C PHE A 301 -11.13 -0.80 -2.10
N TYR A 302 -11.40 -1.62 -3.12
CA TYR A 302 -11.69 -3.03 -2.97
C TYR A 302 -10.87 -3.87 -3.93
N GLU A 303 -10.55 -5.07 -3.50
CA GLU A 303 -9.83 -6.08 -4.28
C GLU A 303 -10.45 -7.45 -4.03
N PHE A 304 -10.57 -8.27 -5.08
CA PHE A 304 -10.85 -9.70 -4.92
C PHE A 304 -9.53 -10.47 -4.93
N VAL A 305 -9.28 -11.24 -3.87
CA VAL A 305 -8.17 -12.18 -3.87
C VAL A 305 -8.72 -13.57 -4.11
N SER A 306 -8.31 -14.17 -5.23
CA SER A 306 -8.65 -15.56 -5.57
C SER A 306 -7.79 -16.52 -4.78
N ASP A 307 -8.41 -17.28 -3.88
CA ASP A 307 -7.78 -18.37 -3.14
C ASP A 307 -8.83 -19.43 -2.77
N ALA A 308 -9.00 -20.41 -3.66
CA ALA A 308 -10.07 -21.38 -3.56
C ALA A 308 -9.87 -22.31 -2.35
N GLY A 309 -10.83 -22.29 -1.43
CA GLY A 309 -10.82 -23.11 -0.21
C GLY A 309 -10.05 -22.50 0.95
N ILE A 310 -9.63 -21.24 0.87
CA ILE A 310 -9.03 -20.54 2.01
C ILE A 310 -10.01 -20.49 3.19
N ARG A 311 -9.50 -20.70 4.41
CA ARG A 311 -10.30 -20.57 5.63
C ARG A 311 -10.54 -19.10 5.95
N TRP A 312 -11.63 -18.80 6.65
CA TRP A 312 -12.03 -17.41 6.91
C TRP A 312 -10.99 -16.62 7.73
N ASP A 313 -10.39 -17.23 8.74
CA ASP A 313 -9.35 -16.63 9.58
C ASP A 313 -8.01 -16.47 8.85
N ASP A 314 -7.65 -17.44 7.99
CA ASP A 314 -6.48 -17.29 7.11
C ASP A 314 -6.70 -16.12 6.12
N ALA A 315 -7.90 -15.97 5.58
CA ALA A 315 -8.28 -14.84 4.74
C ALA A 315 -8.27 -13.50 5.48
N ARG A 316 -8.72 -13.48 6.75
CA ARG A 316 -8.65 -12.31 7.63
C ARG A 316 -7.21 -11.86 7.84
N ASP A 317 -6.34 -12.80 8.19
CA ASP A 317 -4.95 -12.51 8.51
C ASP A 317 -4.20 -12.09 7.24
N ASP A 318 -4.45 -12.74 6.10
CA ASP A 318 -3.85 -12.36 4.81
C ASP A 318 -4.33 -10.97 4.33
N ALA A 319 -5.62 -10.65 4.48
CA ALA A 319 -6.14 -9.31 4.20
C ALA A 319 -5.46 -8.24 5.06
N ALA A 320 -5.21 -8.52 6.35
CA ALA A 320 -4.58 -7.59 7.29
C ALA A 320 -3.10 -7.29 6.99
N THR A 321 -2.43 -8.15 6.20
CA THR A 321 -1.04 -7.92 5.75
C THR A 321 -0.95 -7.10 4.46
N ARG A 322 -2.06 -6.92 3.75
CA ARG A 322 -2.06 -6.15 2.51
C ARG A 322 -2.04 -4.66 2.78
N THR A 323 -1.39 -3.95 1.88
CA THR A 323 -1.34 -2.49 1.89
C THR A 323 -1.67 -1.93 0.52
N TYR A 324 -2.44 -0.85 0.47
CA TYR A 324 -2.73 -0.11 -0.75
C TYR A 324 -2.42 1.37 -0.54
N PHE A 325 -1.30 1.84 -1.11
CA PHE A 325 -0.80 3.22 -0.91
C PHE A 325 -0.72 3.66 0.57
N GLY A 326 -0.29 2.74 1.43
CA GLY A 326 -0.18 2.97 2.87
C GLY A 326 -1.46 2.71 3.68
N LEU A 327 -2.60 2.44 3.03
CA LEU A 327 -3.81 1.97 3.70
C LEU A 327 -3.67 0.49 4.04
N GLN A 328 -4.02 0.10 5.26
CA GLN A 328 -4.09 -1.31 5.66
C GLN A 328 -5.35 -1.96 5.08
N GLY A 329 -5.20 -3.16 4.51
CA GLY A 329 -6.32 -3.99 4.05
C GLY A 329 -7.02 -4.70 5.20
N TYR A 330 -8.29 -5.03 5.01
CA TYR A 330 -9.08 -5.87 5.91
C TYR A 330 -10.18 -6.60 5.13
N LEU A 331 -10.74 -7.69 5.68
CA LEU A 331 -11.92 -8.32 5.06
C LEU A 331 -13.07 -7.33 5.02
N ALA A 332 -13.66 -7.16 3.84
CA ALA A 332 -14.62 -6.10 3.58
C ALA A 332 -15.83 -6.14 4.52
N THR A 333 -16.27 -4.94 4.91
CA THR A 333 -17.45 -4.67 5.72
C THR A 333 -18.49 -4.01 4.83
N LEU A 334 -19.68 -4.58 4.72
CA LEU A 334 -20.67 -4.14 3.73
C LEU A 334 -21.85 -3.49 4.46
N THR A 335 -21.79 -2.17 4.64
CA THR A 335 -22.72 -1.42 5.50
C THR A 335 -23.89 -0.78 4.76
N SER A 336 -23.95 -0.94 3.43
CA SER A 336 -24.95 -0.33 2.59
C SER A 336 -25.37 -1.23 1.42
N THR A 337 -26.51 -0.89 0.81
CA THR A 337 -26.97 -1.59 -0.41
C THR A 337 -26.00 -1.37 -1.58
N ALA A 338 -25.34 -0.22 -1.64
CA ALA A 338 -24.37 0.08 -2.69
C ALA A 338 -23.11 -0.77 -2.52
N GLU A 339 -22.57 -0.91 -1.31
CA GLU A 339 -21.44 -1.79 -1.02
C GLU A 339 -21.76 -3.25 -1.33
N ALA A 340 -22.91 -3.76 -0.90
CA ALA A 340 -23.30 -5.13 -1.22
C ALA A 340 -23.47 -5.36 -2.73
N ALA A 341 -24.05 -4.39 -3.44
CA ALA A 341 -24.15 -4.46 -4.90
C ALA A 341 -22.77 -4.40 -5.58
N PHE A 342 -21.87 -3.55 -5.09
CA PHE A 342 -20.52 -3.38 -5.61
C PHE A 342 -19.69 -4.64 -5.41
N ALA A 343 -19.66 -5.16 -4.18
CA ALA A 343 -18.91 -6.34 -3.77
C ALA A 343 -19.38 -7.63 -4.44
N GLY A 344 -20.64 -7.74 -4.88
CA GLY A 344 -21.11 -8.93 -5.60
C GLY A 344 -21.16 -8.78 -7.13
N SER A 345 -21.26 -7.56 -7.69
CA SER A 345 -21.39 -7.36 -9.14
C SER A 345 -20.10 -6.96 -9.86
N GLN A 346 -19.16 -6.33 -9.15
CA GLN A 346 -17.94 -5.77 -9.74
C GLN A 346 -16.67 -6.56 -9.34
N ILE A 347 -16.81 -7.42 -8.33
CA ILE A 347 -15.78 -8.30 -7.80
C ILE A 347 -16.13 -9.70 -8.28
N THR A 348 -15.32 -10.23 -9.21
CA THR A 348 -15.59 -11.50 -9.89
C THR A 348 -15.26 -12.70 -8.98
N GLY A 349 -16.08 -12.94 -7.94
CA GLY A 349 -15.90 -14.10 -7.08
C GLY A 349 -16.77 -14.10 -5.83
N ASN A 350 -17.34 -15.27 -5.51
CA ASN A 350 -17.91 -15.55 -4.19
C ASN A 350 -16.79 -15.78 -3.17
N GLY A 351 -16.70 -14.91 -2.18
CA GLY A 351 -15.63 -14.94 -1.19
C GLY A 351 -16.04 -14.43 0.18
N TRP A 352 -15.14 -14.61 1.14
CA TRP A 352 -15.33 -14.19 2.52
C TRP A 352 -15.44 -12.67 2.65
N ILE A 353 -16.26 -12.26 3.61
CA ILE A 353 -16.39 -10.88 4.10
C ILE A 353 -16.16 -10.85 5.61
N GLY A 354 -16.01 -9.67 6.19
CA GLY A 354 -15.55 -9.44 7.57
C GLY A 354 -16.53 -9.80 8.69
N ALA A 355 -17.59 -10.56 8.42
CA ALA A 355 -18.65 -10.85 9.37
C ALA A 355 -18.62 -12.28 9.91
N ASN A 356 -18.82 -12.43 11.22
CA ASN A 356 -19.05 -13.71 11.88
C ASN A 356 -19.91 -13.58 13.14
N ASP A 357 -20.40 -14.70 13.67
CA ASP A 357 -21.07 -14.78 14.98
C ASP A 357 -20.41 -15.80 15.95
N GLU A 358 -19.17 -16.23 15.66
CA GLU A 358 -18.39 -17.21 16.45
C GLU A 358 -18.36 -16.89 17.96
N ALA A 359 -18.30 -15.61 18.32
CA ALA A 359 -18.26 -15.19 19.73
C ALA A 359 -19.58 -15.46 20.47
N VAL A 360 -20.72 -15.26 19.79
CA VAL A 360 -22.06 -15.46 20.34
C VAL A 360 -23.01 -15.86 19.20
N GLU A 361 -23.35 -17.15 19.14
CA GLU A 361 -24.31 -17.72 18.20
C GLU A 361 -25.56 -16.84 17.99
N GLY A 362 -25.87 -16.56 16.73
CA GLY A 362 -27.00 -15.72 16.32
C GLY A 362 -26.76 -14.21 16.53
N GLN A 363 -25.55 -13.77 16.87
CA GLN A 363 -25.18 -12.35 16.96
C GLN A 363 -24.06 -12.01 15.98
N TRP A 364 -24.46 -11.71 14.74
CA TRP A 364 -23.56 -11.42 13.65
C TRP A 364 -22.95 -10.03 13.76
N ARG A 365 -21.61 -9.98 13.75
CA ARG A 365 -20.83 -8.75 13.90
C ARG A 365 -19.86 -8.59 12.75
N TRP A 366 -19.60 -7.34 12.39
CA TRP A 366 -18.36 -6.99 11.70
C TRP A 366 -17.21 -7.14 12.71
N VAL A 367 -16.16 -7.87 12.36
CA VAL A 367 -15.02 -8.15 13.24
C VAL A 367 -13.68 -7.68 12.66
N THR A 368 -13.72 -7.09 11.47
CA THR A 368 -12.59 -6.49 10.76
C THR A 368 -12.91 -5.03 10.44
N GLY A 369 -11.89 -4.30 9.98
CA GLY A 369 -12.06 -2.93 9.49
C GLY A 369 -12.48 -1.91 10.56
N PRO A 370 -12.89 -0.71 10.12
CA PRO A 370 -13.37 0.37 10.98
C PRO A 370 -14.59 -0.02 11.83
N GLU A 371 -15.40 -0.95 11.35
CA GLU A 371 -16.64 -1.42 11.95
C GLU A 371 -16.42 -2.55 12.97
N ALA A 372 -15.18 -2.96 13.23
CA ALA A 372 -14.87 -4.07 14.12
C ALA A 372 -15.57 -3.96 15.50
N GLY A 373 -16.36 -4.98 15.83
CA GLY A 373 -17.18 -5.06 17.04
C GLY A 373 -18.66 -4.70 16.84
N THR A 374 -19.04 -4.15 15.69
CA THR A 374 -20.41 -3.69 15.40
C THR A 374 -21.35 -4.88 15.19
N LEU A 375 -22.43 -4.94 15.98
CA LEU A 375 -23.51 -5.93 15.83
C LEU A 375 -24.52 -5.45 14.80
N PHE A 376 -24.67 -6.17 13.69
CA PHE A 376 -25.57 -5.77 12.61
C PHE A 376 -26.80 -6.67 12.46
N TRP A 377 -26.77 -7.90 12.97
CA TRP A 377 -27.89 -8.85 12.86
C TRP A 377 -28.05 -9.73 14.11
N THR A 378 -29.29 -10.05 14.45
CA THR A 378 -29.65 -10.89 15.60
C THR A 378 -30.64 -12.00 15.23
N GLY A 379 -30.35 -13.24 15.65
CA GLY A 379 -31.09 -14.45 15.33
C GLY A 379 -30.55 -15.17 14.08
N ASN A 380 -31.14 -16.31 13.75
CA ASN A 380 -30.76 -17.12 12.57
C ASN A 380 -31.74 -16.76 11.42
N GLN A 381 -32.32 -17.76 10.75
CA GLN A 381 -33.18 -17.56 9.57
C GLN A 381 -34.38 -16.64 9.81
N THR A 382 -34.89 -16.57 11.04
CA THR A 382 -36.01 -15.68 11.44
C THR A 382 -35.54 -14.44 12.20
N GLY A 383 -34.26 -14.11 12.09
CA GLY A 383 -33.64 -12.97 12.75
C GLY A 383 -34.05 -11.63 12.18
N SER A 384 -33.44 -10.59 12.69
CA SER A 384 -33.68 -9.22 12.24
C SER A 384 -32.41 -8.38 12.31
N VAL A 385 -32.30 -7.46 11.36
CA VAL A 385 -31.26 -6.41 11.34
C VAL A 385 -31.37 -5.54 12.59
N VAL A 386 -30.23 -5.18 13.15
CA VAL A 386 -30.17 -4.23 14.26
C VAL A 386 -30.60 -2.84 13.76
N PRO A 387 -31.40 -2.06 14.52
CA PRO A 387 -31.86 -0.75 14.06
C PRO A 387 -30.70 0.19 13.69
N GLY A 388 -30.69 0.69 12.45
CA GLY A 388 -29.65 1.57 11.93
C GLY A 388 -28.54 0.87 11.17
N GLU A 389 -28.51 -0.47 11.22
CA GLU A 389 -27.53 -1.30 10.54
C GLU A 389 -28.07 -1.86 9.22
N PHE A 390 -27.20 -2.53 8.46
CA PHE A 390 -27.52 -3.14 7.18
C PHE A 390 -27.18 -4.64 7.19
N ALA A 391 -28.02 -5.43 6.52
CA ALA A 391 -27.77 -6.83 6.27
C ALA A 391 -28.35 -7.22 4.90
N PHE A 392 -27.65 -8.07 4.16
CA PHE A 392 -28.10 -8.56 2.87
C PHE A 392 -28.01 -10.09 2.75
N TRP A 393 -28.50 -10.78 3.78
CA TRP A 393 -28.64 -12.23 3.79
C TRP A 393 -29.53 -12.72 2.64
N ASN A 394 -29.18 -13.89 2.09
CA ASN A 394 -29.97 -14.57 1.09
C ASN A 394 -31.29 -15.09 1.70
N THR A 395 -32.22 -15.52 0.85
CA THR A 395 -33.49 -16.09 1.31
C THR A 395 -33.24 -17.33 2.15
N GLY A 396 -33.56 -17.25 3.43
CA GLY A 396 -33.38 -18.35 4.37
C GLY A 396 -32.14 -18.25 5.25
N GLU A 397 -31.28 -17.24 5.04
CA GLU A 397 -30.01 -17.09 5.75
C GLU A 397 -30.06 -15.98 6.84
N PRO A 398 -29.19 -16.03 7.86
CA PRO A 398 -28.24 -17.10 8.17
C PRO A 398 -28.95 -18.30 8.80
N ASN A 399 -28.71 -19.52 8.32
CA ASN A 399 -29.48 -20.69 8.74
C ASN A 399 -28.78 -21.56 9.80
N ASN A 400 -27.49 -21.31 10.05
CA ASN A 400 -26.58 -22.10 10.86
C ASN A 400 -26.72 -23.60 10.58
N CYS A 401 -26.52 -24.04 9.34
CA CYS A 401 -26.82 -25.43 9.01
C CYS A 401 -26.00 -26.33 9.88
N CYS A 402 -26.68 -27.32 10.45
CA CYS A 402 -26.00 -28.47 10.98
C CYS A 402 -25.14 -28.15 12.23
N GLY A 403 -25.16 -26.89 12.69
CA GLY A 403 -24.36 -26.33 13.78
C GLY A 403 -22.92 -26.01 13.37
N GLY A 404 -22.54 -24.74 13.42
CA GLY A 404 -21.17 -24.24 13.24
C GLY A 404 -20.93 -23.52 11.90
N GLU A 405 -21.97 -22.95 11.29
CA GLU A 405 -21.81 -22.01 10.17
C GLU A 405 -21.74 -20.58 10.69
N ASP A 406 -20.55 -20.18 11.13
CA ASP A 406 -20.40 -18.94 11.88
C ASP A 406 -19.81 -17.79 11.05
N TYR A 407 -19.54 -17.99 9.75
CA TYR A 407 -18.77 -17.05 8.91
C TYR A 407 -19.48 -16.66 7.62
N ALA A 408 -19.52 -15.36 7.31
CA ALA A 408 -20.27 -14.84 6.17
C ALA A 408 -19.46 -14.82 4.87
N HIS A 409 -20.09 -15.24 3.77
CA HIS A 409 -19.55 -15.08 2.41
C HIS A 409 -20.61 -14.54 1.45
N ILE A 410 -20.17 -13.92 0.35
CA ILE A 410 -21.06 -13.56 -0.76
C ILE A 410 -21.38 -14.82 -1.56
N THR A 411 -22.66 -15.05 -1.82
CA THR A 411 -23.15 -16.22 -2.58
C THR A 411 -22.63 -16.26 -4.03
N ALA A 412 -22.42 -17.47 -4.55
CA ALA A 412 -22.02 -17.67 -5.94
C ALA A 412 -23.05 -17.11 -6.95
N PRO A 413 -22.61 -16.64 -8.13
CA PRO A 413 -23.52 -16.17 -9.17
C PRO A 413 -24.62 -17.21 -9.50
N GLY A 414 -25.87 -16.75 -9.52
CA GLY A 414 -27.04 -17.59 -9.80
C GLY A 414 -27.65 -18.29 -8.58
N ILE A 415 -27.10 -18.11 -7.38
CA ILE A 415 -27.69 -18.60 -6.13
C ILE A 415 -28.56 -17.51 -5.50
N GLY A 416 -29.85 -17.80 -5.34
CA GLY A 416 -30.79 -16.94 -4.61
C GLY A 416 -30.84 -15.49 -5.10
N ILE A 417 -30.80 -14.55 -4.17
CA ILE A 417 -30.75 -13.12 -4.46
C ILE A 417 -29.29 -12.78 -4.87
N PRO A 418 -29.05 -12.21 -6.07
CA PRO A 418 -27.70 -11.85 -6.49
C PRO A 418 -27.00 -10.97 -5.46
N ASN A 419 -25.72 -11.26 -5.18
CA ASN A 419 -24.84 -10.53 -4.27
C ASN A 419 -25.21 -10.64 -2.77
N SER A 420 -26.21 -11.45 -2.44
CA SER A 420 -26.61 -11.70 -1.06
C SER A 420 -25.66 -12.67 -0.35
N TRP A 421 -25.75 -12.71 0.97
CA TRP A 421 -24.81 -13.42 1.83
C TRP A 421 -25.38 -14.75 2.32
N ASN A 422 -24.48 -15.65 2.68
CA ASN A 422 -24.77 -16.93 3.30
C ASN A 422 -23.75 -17.16 4.42
N ASP A 423 -24.10 -17.94 5.42
CA ASP A 423 -23.23 -18.37 6.49
C ASP A 423 -22.60 -19.72 6.17
N LEU A 424 -21.35 -19.94 6.56
CA LEU A 424 -20.61 -21.17 6.29
C LEU A 424 -19.70 -21.54 7.47
N PRO A 425 -19.26 -22.80 7.56
CA PRO A 425 -18.20 -23.18 8.49
C PRO A 425 -16.89 -22.47 8.14
N ILE A 426 -15.96 -22.40 9.09
CA ILE A 426 -14.68 -21.68 8.94
C ILE A 426 -13.87 -22.09 7.70
N ALA A 427 -13.99 -23.34 7.25
CA ALA A 427 -13.29 -23.89 6.09
C ALA A 427 -14.07 -23.73 4.77
N GLY A 428 -15.24 -23.09 4.80
CA GLY A 428 -16.19 -23.02 3.70
C GLY A 428 -17.00 -24.30 3.52
N GLY A 429 -17.88 -24.28 2.51
CA GLY A 429 -18.68 -25.42 2.07
C GLY A 429 -18.11 -26.10 0.83
N GLY A 430 -18.94 -26.86 0.13
CA GLY A 430 -18.61 -27.51 -1.14
C GLY A 430 -19.35 -26.91 -2.34
N GLY A 431 -18.80 -27.08 -3.55
CA GLY A 431 -19.45 -26.65 -4.79
C GLY A 431 -19.67 -25.13 -4.83
N ALA A 432 -20.92 -24.70 -5.04
CA ALA A 432 -21.29 -23.28 -5.06
C ALA A 432 -21.14 -22.56 -3.69
N TYR A 433 -20.90 -23.33 -2.63
CA TYR A 433 -20.66 -22.84 -1.27
C TYR A 433 -19.19 -22.94 -0.86
N ALA A 434 -18.31 -23.34 -1.77
CA ALA A 434 -16.88 -23.27 -1.52
C ALA A 434 -16.42 -21.82 -1.64
N SER A 435 -15.65 -21.33 -0.65
CA SER A 435 -14.94 -20.06 -0.77
C SER A 435 -14.06 -20.08 -2.01
N GLN A 436 -14.21 -19.12 -2.91
CA GLN A 436 -13.30 -18.92 -4.04
C GLN A 436 -12.18 -17.92 -3.71
N GLY A 437 -12.14 -17.43 -2.47
CA GLY A 437 -11.28 -16.33 -2.06
C GLY A 437 -11.97 -15.40 -1.08
N TYR A 438 -11.60 -14.13 -1.11
CA TYR A 438 -12.14 -13.13 -0.19
C TYR A 438 -11.99 -11.72 -0.75
N ILE A 439 -12.73 -10.79 -0.13
CA ILE A 439 -12.77 -9.40 -0.53
C ILE A 439 -12.00 -8.57 0.48
N VAL A 440 -11.01 -7.84 -0.01
CA VAL A 440 -10.23 -6.90 0.77
C VAL A 440 -10.78 -5.50 0.54
N GLU A 441 -10.92 -4.74 1.62
CA GLU A 441 -11.28 -3.34 1.62
C GLU A 441 -10.15 -2.51 2.21
N TYR A 442 -9.94 -1.32 1.65
CA TYR A 442 -8.92 -0.37 2.06
C TYR A 442 -9.54 1.02 2.28
N GLY A 443 -9.27 1.61 3.44
CA GLY A 443 -9.73 2.94 3.84
C GLY A 443 -10.60 2.93 5.10
N GLY A 444 -10.76 4.11 5.69
CA GLY A 444 -11.62 4.33 6.86
C GLY A 444 -11.02 3.92 8.22
N MET A 445 -9.84 3.28 8.26
CA MET A 445 -9.23 2.87 9.51
C MET A 445 -8.75 4.08 10.33
N PRO A 446 -8.76 4.00 11.68
CA PRO A 446 -8.23 5.07 12.51
C PRO A 446 -6.78 5.40 12.16
N GLY A 447 -6.53 6.62 11.67
CA GLY A 447 -5.20 7.08 11.25
C GLY A 447 -4.96 7.06 9.75
N ASP A 448 -5.90 6.56 8.96
CA ASP A 448 -5.82 6.60 7.50
C ASP A 448 -5.84 8.05 6.98
N ASN A 449 -4.96 8.31 6.02
CA ASN A 449 -5.00 9.54 5.24
C ASN A 449 -5.82 9.28 3.96
N PRO A 450 -6.85 10.09 3.66
CA PRO A 450 -7.61 9.92 2.43
C PRO A 450 -6.73 9.99 1.19
N LEU A 451 -6.79 8.96 0.35
CA LEU A 451 -6.09 8.94 -0.92
C LEU A 451 -6.83 9.80 -1.95
N GLN A 452 -6.09 10.44 -2.85
CA GLN A 452 -6.65 11.19 -3.99
C GLN A 452 -6.26 10.54 -5.32
N ILE A 453 -6.18 9.21 -5.34
CA ILE A 453 -5.82 8.40 -6.52
C ILE A 453 -7.02 8.04 -7.40
N SER A 454 -8.22 8.53 -7.06
CA SER A 454 -9.45 8.30 -7.80
C SER A 454 -10.24 9.59 -7.99
N GLY A 455 -11.09 9.61 -9.02
CA GLY A 455 -11.99 10.71 -9.30
C GLY A 455 -13.26 10.24 -10.01
N VAL A 456 -14.35 10.98 -9.84
CA VAL A 456 -15.67 10.60 -10.38
C VAL A 456 -16.19 11.66 -11.33
N THR A 457 -16.68 11.22 -12.49
CA THR A 457 -17.42 12.07 -13.43
C THR A 457 -18.80 11.49 -13.71
N ARG A 458 -19.66 12.32 -14.32
CA ARG A 458 -21.07 11.98 -14.54
C ARG A 458 -21.51 12.27 -15.97
N LEU A 459 -22.33 11.37 -16.51
CA LEU A 459 -23.18 11.63 -17.66
C LEU A 459 -24.66 11.54 -17.27
N ARG A 460 -25.41 12.62 -17.50
CA ARG A 460 -26.87 12.64 -17.39
C ARG A 460 -27.50 12.32 -18.73
N ILE A 461 -28.17 11.17 -18.79
CA ILE A 461 -28.89 10.71 -19.97
C ILE A 461 -30.19 11.51 -20.10
N SER A 462 -30.18 12.50 -20.99
CA SER A 462 -31.35 13.35 -21.22
C SER A 462 -31.44 13.76 -22.68
N CYS A 463 -32.58 13.46 -23.31
CA CYS A 463 -32.89 13.86 -24.68
C CYS A 463 -34.02 14.88 -24.69
N SER A 464 -33.68 16.17 -24.71
CA SER A 464 -34.67 17.22 -24.96
C SER A 464 -34.99 17.25 -26.46
N VAL A 465 -36.17 16.74 -26.86
CA VAL A 465 -36.67 16.92 -28.22
C VAL A 465 -37.13 18.36 -28.36
N ILE A 466 -36.34 19.22 -29.03
CA ILE A 466 -36.83 20.53 -29.46
C ILE A 466 -37.82 20.29 -30.62
N THR A 467 -39.10 20.08 -30.30
CA THR A 467 -40.14 20.08 -31.33
C THR A 467 -40.51 21.53 -31.68
N ASN A 468 -39.88 22.09 -32.71
CA ASN A 468 -40.42 23.29 -33.37
C ASN A 468 -41.70 22.90 -34.15
N ARG A 469 -42.86 22.92 -33.49
CA ARG A 469 -44.22 22.88 -34.08
C ARG A 469 -44.95 24.13 -33.53
N GLN A 470 -45.58 25.05 -34.27
CA GLN A 470 -46.03 25.21 -35.66
C GLN A 470 -46.14 26.72 -35.98
N ARG A 471 -46.16 27.11 -37.27
CA ARG A 471 -47.22 27.98 -37.80
C ARG A 471 -47.58 27.57 -39.22
N THR A 472 -48.70 26.86 -39.35
CA THR A 472 -49.39 26.68 -40.63
C THR A 472 -50.32 27.89 -40.82
N TYR A 473 -50.09 28.70 -41.85
CA TYR A 473 -51.08 29.70 -42.27
C TYR A 473 -52.09 29.02 -43.19
N ARG A 474 -53.38 29.05 -42.81
CA ARG A 474 -54.47 28.81 -43.77
C ARG A 474 -54.56 30.04 -44.67
N VAL A 475 -54.43 29.84 -45.98
CA VAL A 475 -54.91 30.80 -46.97
C VAL A 475 -56.35 30.40 -47.28
N ASN A 476 -57.32 31.20 -46.87
CA ASN A 476 -58.72 31.04 -47.28
C ASN A 476 -59.08 32.20 -48.22
N ASN A 477 -59.42 31.79 -49.45
CA ASN A 477 -60.07 32.48 -50.57
C ASN A 477 -59.41 33.71 -51.19
#